data_AF-A0AB35XLG1-F1
#
_entry.id   AF-A0AB35XLG1-F1
#
_cell.length_a   1.000
_cell.length_b   1.000
_cell.length_c   1.000
_cell.angle_alpha   90.00
_cell.angle_beta   90.00
_cell.angle_gamma   90.00
#
_symmetry.space_group_name_H-M   'P 1'
#
loop_
_entity.id
_entity.type
_entity.pdbx_description
1 polymer ?
#
loop_
_entity_poly.entity_id
_entity_poly.type
_entity_poly.pdbx_seq_one_letter_code
_entity_poly.pdbx_strand_id
1 'polypeptide(L)' 'MSVKMPGLLEYWSVDELAECLDGVGKELYAKLWSYIPEKGDGPKGADVWNELTEEQQQRLADAVYREFPDLKAVDEQDSL' A
#
# COMPACT_ATOMS: atom_id res chain seq x y z
N MET A 1 11.36 7.89 -11.00
CA MET A 1 11.21 6.52 -11.56
C MET A 1 9.93 6.03 -10.92
N SER A 2 8.91 5.63 -11.70
CA SER A 2 7.63 5.24 -11.10
C SER A 2 7.85 4.15 -10.05
N VAL A 3 7.33 4.36 -8.84
CA VAL A 3 7.38 3.36 -7.76
C VAL A 3 6.60 2.14 -8.22
N LYS A 4 7.18 0.95 -8.12
CA LYS A 4 6.46 -0.29 -8.40
C LYS A 4 5.50 -0.58 -7.26
N MET A 5 4.23 -0.79 -7.59
CA MET A 5 3.22 -1.20 -6.62
C MET A 5 3.56 -2.59 -6.06
N PRO A 6 3.62 -2.76 -4.74
CA PRO A 6 3.81 -4.09 -4.14
C PRO A 6 2.62 -5.01 -4.44
N GLY A 7 2.88 -6.28 -4.72
CA GLY A 7 1.84 -7.25 -5.05
C GLY A 7 0.80 -7.44 -3.93
N LEU A 8 1.17 -7.17 -2.67
CA LEU A 8 0.25 -7.23 -1.52
C LEU A 8 -0.99 -6.35 -1.70
N LEU A 9 -0.85 -5.22 -2.41
CA LEU A 9 -1.94 -4.24 -2.58
C LEU A 9 -3.08 -4.78 -3.46
N GLU A 10 -2.86 -5.83 -4.24
CA GLU A 10 -3.91 -6.54 -4.99
C GLU A 10 -4.84 -7.33 -4.07
N TYR A 11 -4.39 -7.64 -2.85
CA TYR A 11 -5.08 -8.54 -1.93
C TYR A 11 -5.59 -7.84 -0.68
N TRP A 12 -4.87 -6.83 -0.19
CA TRP A 12 -5.20 -6.15 1.06
C TRP A 12 -6.05 -4.90 0.82
N SER A 13 -7.05 -4.70 1.67
CA SER A 13 -7.83 -3.47 1.69
C SER A 13 -7.08 -2.33 2.38
N VAL A 14 -7.48 -1.10 2.08
CA VAL A 14 -6.83 0.13 2.57
C VAL A 14 -6.86 0.26 4.10
N ASP A 15 -7.85 -0.33 4.77
CA ASP A 15 -7.92 -0.44 6.23
C ASP A 15 -6.86 -1.42 6.76
N GLU A 16 -6.74 -2.61 6.18
CA GLU A 16 -5.71 -3.59 6.53
C GLU A 16 -4.31 -2.98 6.35
N LEU A 17 -4.08 -2.25 5.25
CA LEU A 17 -2.83 -1.54 5.00
C LEU A 17 -2.57 -0.44 6.03
N ALA A 18 -3.60 0.29 6.46
CA ALA A 18 -3.44 1.36 7.43
C ALA A 18 -3.28 0.86 8.87
N GLU A 19 -3.90 -0.26 9.22
CA GLU A 19 -3.83 -0.85 10.56
C GLU A 19 -2.56 -1.67 10.80
N CYS A 20 -2.10 -2.40 9.79
CA CYS A 20 -1.05 -3.41 9.97
C CYS A 20 0.34 -2.96 9.52
N LEU A 21 0.46 -1.91 8.69
CA LEU A 21 1.77 -1.45 8.21
C LEU A 21 2.36 -0.36 9.10
N ASP A 22 3.45 -0.70 9.79
CA ASP A 22 4.25 0.28 10.50
C ASP A 22 5.08 1.13 9.53
N GLY A 23 5.11 2.44 9.76
CA GLY A 23 5.96 3.37 9.02
C GLY A 23 5.30 4.11 7.85
N VAL A 24 4.02 3.87 7.55
CA VAL A 24 3.27 4.70 6.58
C VAL A 24 3.20 6.17 7.03
N GLY A 25 3.13 6.40 8.35
CA GLY A 25 3.09 7.71 9.01
C GLY A 25 1.74 8.42 8.92
N LYS A 26 1.55 9.47 9.75
CA LYS A 26 0.22 10.04 10.06
C LYS A 26 -0.58 10.53 8.86
N GLU A 27 0.09 11.19 7.92
CA GLU A 27 -0.57 11.75 6.73
C GLU A 27 -1.10 10.65 5.82
N LEU A 28 -0.25 9.69 5.45
CA LEU A 28 -0.64 8.57 4.60
C LEU A 28 -1.66 7.67 5.31
N TYR A 29 -1.51 7.44 6.62
CA TYR A 29 -2.52 6.77 7.44
C TYR A 29 -3.89 7.44 7.28
N ALA A 30 -3.99 8.75 7.52
CA ALA A 30 -5.26 9.47 7.39
C ALA A 30 -5.82 9.41 5.96
N LYS A 31 -4.94 9.45 4.96
CA LYS A 31 -5.33 9.33 3.55
C LYS A 31 -5.90 7.93 3.25
N LEU A 32 -5.27 6.85 3.71
CA LEU A 32 -5.77 5.48 3.55
C LEU A 32 -7.15 5.31 4.20
N TRP A 33 -7.31 5.83 5.42
CA TRP A 33 -8.61 5.82 6.11
C TRP A 33 -9.70 6.62 5.39
N SER A 34 -9.33 7.66 4.64
CA SER A 34 -10.30 8.47 3.88
C SER A 34 -10.95 7.74 2.70
N TYR A 35 -10.39 6.62 2.26
CA TYR A 35 -10.94 5.80 1.19
C TYR A 35 -11.97 4.77 1.69
N ILE A 36 -12.08 4.57 3.00
CA ILE A 36 -12.99 3.56 3.55
C ILE A 36 -14.41 4.14 3.56
N PRO A 37 -15.37 3.48 2.87
CA PRO A 37 -16.74 3.94 2.87
C PRO A 37 -17.41 3.72 4.23
N GLU A 38 -18.44 4.51 4.55
CA GLU A 38 -19.22 4.32 5.78
C GLU A 38 -19.92 2.95 5.87
N LYS A 39 -20.13 2.29 4.73
CA LYS A 39 -20.77 0.97 4.61
C LYS A 39 -20.13 0.17 3.48
N GLY A 40 -19.97 -1.13 3.72
CA GLY A 40 -19.35 -2.06 2.78
C GLY A 40 -17.85 -2.22 3.04
N ASP A 41 -17.21 -3.07 2.25
CA ASP A 41 -15.78 -3.34 2.36
C ASP A 41 -14.96 -2.17 1.79
N GLY A 42 -13.81 -1.90 2.40
CA GLY A 42 -12.85 -0.91 1.89
C GLY A 42 -12.25 -1.35 0.54
N PRO A 43 -11.88 -0.39 -0.33
CA PRO A 43 -11.19 -0.72 -1.57
C PRO A 43 -9.86 -1.41 -1.32
N LYS A 44 -9.34 -2.12 -2.32
CA LYS A 44 -7.99 -2.69 -2.28
C LYS A 44 -6.96 -1.58 -2.43
N GLY A 45 -5.74 -1.83 -1.91
CA GLY A 45 -4.63 -0.90 -2.09
C GLY A 45 -4.35 -0.58 -3.56
N ALA A 46 -4.54 -1.57 -4.44
CA ALA A 46 -4.37 -1.43 -5.88
C ALA A 46 -5.37 -0.43 -6.50
N ASP A 47 -6.61 -0.40 -6.00
CA ASP A 47 -7.66 0.49 -6.52
C ASP A 47 -7.31 1.97 -6.30
N VAL A 48 -6.63 2.29 -5.19
CA VAL A 48 -6.29 3.67 -4.80
C VAL A 48 -4.84 4.06 -5.10
N TRP A 49 -4.02 3.13 -5.62
CA TRP A 49 -2.58 3.34 -5.81
C TRP A 49 -2.28 4.58 -6.67
N ASN A 50 -3.02 4.74 -7.76
CA ASN A 50 -2.83 5.85 -8.70
C ASN A 50 -3.36 7.20 -8.18
N GLU A 51 -4.08 7.21 -7.06
CA GLU A 51 -4.51 8.44 -6.37
C GLU A 51 -3.47 8.94 -5.36
N LEU A 52 -2.49 8.11 -5.01
CA LEU A 52 -1.38 8.48 -4.14
C LEU A 52 -0.31 9.26 -4.91
N THR A 53 0.33 10.19 -4.22
CA THR A 53 1.54 10.84 -4.76
C THR A 53 2.70 9.84 -4.84
N GLU A 54 3.72 10.11 -5.67
CA GLU A 54 4.91 9.24 -5.77
C GLU A 54 5.61 9.06 -4.40
N GLU A 55 5.62 10.09 -3.54
CA GLU A 55 6.14 9.98 -2.17
C GLU A 55 5.31 9.04 -1.30
N GLN A 56 3.98 9.15 -1.36
CA GLN A 56 3.07 8.27 -0.62
C GLN A 56 3.15 6.83 -1.13
N GLN A 57 3.26 6.63 -2.43
CA GLN A 57 3.51 5.34 -3.06
C GLN A 57 4.81 4.72 -2.53
N GLN A 58 5.91 5.49 -2.52
CA GLN A 58 7.20 5.01 -2.01
C GLN A 58 7.08 4.61 -0.53
N ARG A 59 6.45 5.45 0.30
CA ARG A 59 6.27 5.17 1.73
C ARG A 59 5.42 3.94 2.00
N LEU A 60 4.36 3.74 1.21
CA LEU A 60 3.52 2.55 1.31
C LEU A 60 4.30 1.30 0.90
N ALA A 61 5.05 1.36 -0.21
CA ALA A 61 5.90 0.27 -0.65
C ALA A 61 6.99 -0.08 0.37
N ASP A 62 7.66 0.94 0.92
CA ASP A 62 8.69 0.75 1.95
C ASP A 62 8.09 0.12 3.22
N ALA A 63 6.88 0.52 3.63
CA ALA A 63 6.19 -0.08 4.77
C ALA A 63 5.83 -1.55 4.50
N VAL A 64 5.31 -1.87 3.31
CA VAL A 64 5.04 -3.26 2.91
C VAL A 64 6.31 -4.12 2.96
N TYR A 65 7.39 -3.67 2.34
CA TYR A 65 8.62 -4.48 2.28
C TYR A 65 9.40 -4.51 3.60
N ARG A 66 9.14 -3.56 4.50
CA ARG A 66 9.68 -3.61 5.86
C ARG A 66 9.01 -4.73 6.66
N GLU A 67 7.69 -4.85 6.58
CA GLU A 67 6.93 -5.89 7.29
C GLU A 67 7.03 -7.26 6.61
N PHE A 68 7.09 -7.27 5.28
CA PHE A 68 7.13 -8.47 4.45
C PHE A 68 8.35 -8.45 3.51
N PRO A 69 9.57 -8.61 4.03
CA PRO A 69 10.80 -8.50 3.23
C PRO A 69 10.89 -9.54 2.10
N ASP A 70 10.30 -10.72 2.27
CA ASP A 70 10.29 -11.77 1.25
C ASP A 70 9.44 -11.39 0.01
N LEU A 71 8.40 -10.56 0.19
CA LEU A 71 7.58 -10.08 -0.94
C LEU A 71 8.40 -9.21 -1.89
N LYS A 72 9.37 -8.45 -1.37
CA LYS A 72 10.23 -7.61 -2.22
C LYS A 72 11.00 -8.46 -3.24
N ALA A 73 11.55 -9.58 -2.80
CA ALA A 73 12.29 -10.48 -3.68
C ALA A 73 11.40 -11.13 -4.74
N VAL A 74 10.14 -11.41 -4.42
CA VAL A 74 9.14 -11.93 -5.36
C VAL A 74 8.73 -10.85 -6.37
N ASP A 75 8.40 -9.66 -5.91
CA ASP A 75 7.98 -8.54 -6.75
C ASP A 75 9.10 -8.07 -7.70
N GLU A 76 10.37 -8.17 -7.27
CA GLU A 76 11.53 -7.89 -8.13
C GLU A 76 11.77 -8.99 -9.18
N GLN A 77 11.48 -10.26 -8.87
CA GLN A 77 11.62 -11.38 -9.82
C GLN A 77 10.55 -11.39 -10.91
N ASP A 78 9.30 -11.03 -10.58
CA ASP A 78 8.22 -10.87 -11.56
C ASP A 78 8.41 -9.66 -12.50
N SER A 79 9.49 -8.88 -12.32
CA SER A 79 9.85 -7.73 -13.16
C SER A 79 10.89 -8.04 -14.24
N LEU A 80 11.42 -9.27 -14.29
CA LEU A 80 12.44 -9.75 -15.24
C LEU A 80 11.82 -10.58 -16.36
#